data_AF-A0A936TL35-F1
#
_entry.id   AF-A0A936TL35-F1
#
_cell.length_a   1.000
_cell.length_b   1.000
_cell.length_c   1.000
_cell.angle_alpha   90.00
_cell.angle_beta   90.00
_cell.angle_gamma   90.00
#
_symmetry.space_group_name_H-M   'P 1'
#
loop_
_entity.id
_entity.type
_entity.pdbx_description
1 polymer ?
#
loop_
_entity_poly.entity_id
_entity_poly.type
_entity_poly.pdbx_seq_one_letter_code
_entity_poly.pdbx_strand_id
1 'polypeptide(L)'
;MPTPAHRETQPATAAEILKFNIPAVTHGFTKTSFLPDGDLFLLPRPVAMAIADAPPEAYTFPVNVENFGGDPEGVGALPYTEPLGLSFSKSRARVEALACAESLWDGNFLIASTPGTNGDAVRLFLRNIDGTSGPDLATFTVAGAGVQVTSLHPHLMLFVNNRLATGPSWHQGDYIPFAAYAGSSGLRTDLLTLAWPMAFFSPLQGCYQIGIEISRGDFTGTTSVVVTDFVVNRNRVPGDEGNHGTGLLSRLTGGYPTGFPCKEDCPFPNGGFDPNLPGIGDPLGGEPCNTICFRSPRYFLFNSNRLPHGTVIIGGVNYNRPVSTTNTRAMILALRGGLTPLQQLNQEFVAAQLNGLLAGGSGSVKYFYAMEGRLSCYNLQFDPITLDNGFVLSPESKLKELFEQARFSITQSRSADQVRLAGIFDQLNGNNPLNVCHNQ
;
A
#
# COMPACT_ATOMS: atom_id res chain seq x y z
N MET A 1 -20.28 -63.02 3.15
CA MET A 1 -19.49 -61.85 2.74
C MET A 1 -20.41 -60.64 2.81
N PRO A 2 -20.16 -59.65 3.68
CA PRO A 2 -20.99 -58.46 3.77
C PRO A 2 -20.57 -57.42 2.72
N THR A 3 -21.57 -56.83 2.07
CA THR A 3 -21.45 -55.76 1.08
C THR A 3 -20.92 -54.48 1.75
N PRO A 4 -19.98 -53.73 1.14
CA PRO A 4 -19.49 -52.49 1.73
C PRO A 4 -20.58 -51.42 1.69
N ALA A 5 -20.84 -50.77 2.81
CA ALA A 5 -21.72 -49.63 2.90
C ALA A 5 -21.14 -48.47 2.06
N HIS A 6 -21.93 -47.98 1.10
CA HIS A 6 -21.65 -46.73 0.41
C HIS A 6 -21.60 -45.61 1.45
N ARG A 7 -20.41 -45.01 1.59
CA ARG A 7 -20.21 -43.77 2.32
C ARG A 7 -20.97 -42.68 1.55
N GLU A 8 -22.10 -42.25 2.09
CA GLU A 8 -22.79 -41.05 1.62
C GLU A 8 -21.80 -39.89 1.69
N THR A 9 -21.32 -39.47 0.51
CA THR A 9 -20.65 -38.19 0.33
C THR A 9 -21.70 -37.12 0.63
N GLN A 10 -21.59 -36.49 1.81
CA GLN A 10 -22.26 -35.24 2.09
C GLN A 10 -21.99 -34.26 0.93
N PRO A 11 -23.02 -33.65 0.34
CA PRO A 11 -22.81 -32.63 -0.68
C PRO A 11 -22.04 -31.47 -0.05
N ALA A 12 -20.98 -31.02 -0.72
CA ALA A 12 -20.20 -29.86 -0.29
C ALA A 12 -21.15 -28.66 -0.13
N THR A 13 -21.35 -28.21 1.11
CA THR A 13 -22.00 -26.94 1.41
C THR A 13 -21.20 -25.84 0.70
N ALA A 14 -21.88 -25.03 -0.12
CA ALA A 14 -21.29 -23.83 -0.69
C ALA A 14 -20.63 -23.02 0.43
N ALA A 15 -19.36 -22.66 0.25
CA ALA A 15 -18.61 -21.91 1.26
C ALA A 15 -19.37 -20.63 1.62
N GLU A 16 -19.62 -20.43 2.92
CA GLU A 16 -20.26 -19.21 3.42
C GLU A 16 -19.23 -18.08 3.38
N ILE A 17 -19.43 -17.13 2.47
CA ILE A 17 -18.55 -15.96 2.36
C ILE A 17 -18.99 -14.93 3.39
N LEU A 18 -18.16 -14.72 4.41
CA LEU A 18 -18.39 -13.69 5.41
C LEU A 18 -17.81 -12.36 4.93
N LYS A 19 -18.66 -11.36 4.64
CA LYS A 19 -18.26 -10.05 4.13
C LYS A 19 -18.38 -8.96 5.21
N PHE A 20 -17.48 -7.99 5.16
CA PHE A 20 -17.55 -6.78 5.97
C PHE A 20 -16.84 -5.62 5.29
N ASN A 21 -17.21 -4.40 5.68
CA ASN A 21 -16.69 -3.18 5.10
C ASN A 21 -15.79 -2.46 6.11
N ILE A 22 -14.69 -1.92 5.61
CA ILE A 22 -13.77 -1.08 6.38
C ILE A 22 -13.90 0.34 5.83
N PRO A 23 -14.16 1.35 6.70
CA PRO A 23 -14.20 2.75 6.28
C PRO A 23 -12.92 3.13 5.52
N ALA A 24 -13.08 3.75 4.36
CA ALA A 24 -11.97 4.22 3.54
C ALA A 24 -11.94 5.74 3.58
N VAL A 25 -10.78 6.31 3.87
CA VAL A 25 -10.59 7.76 3.92
C VAL A 25 -9.41 8.17 3.06
N THR A 26 -9.39 9.41 2.60
CA THR A 26 -8.27 9.96 1.82
C THR A 26 -7.89 11.33 2.33
N HIS A 27 -6.63 11.72 2.15
CA HIS A 27 -6.21 13.10 2.39
C HIS A 27 -6.83 14.06 1.36
N GLY A 28 -7.37 15.17 1.84
CA GLY A 28 -7.89 16.26 1.01
C GLY A 28 -6.80 17.22 0.52
N PHE A 29 -7.16 18.10 -0.40
CA PHE A 29 -6.19 19.03 -1.02
C PHE A 29 -5.78 20.18 -0.10
N THR A 30 -6.64 20.58 0.84
CA THR A 30 -6.38 21.68 1.77
C THR A 30 -5.46 21.22 2.90
N LYS A 31 -4.28 21.86 2.99
CA LYS A 31 -3.23 21.55 3.98
C LYS A 31 -3.11 22.68 5.02
N THR A 32 -2.71 22.34 6.23
CA THR A 32 -2.38 23.29 7.30
C THR A 32 -1.04 22.94 7.93
N SER A 33 -0.52 23.80 8.82
CA SER A 33 0.70 23.49 9.59
C SER A 33 0.53 22.27 10.51
N PHE A 34 -0.69 21.96 10.95
CA PHE A 34 -1.00 20.82 11.81
C PHE A 34 -1.36 19.55 11.02
N LEU A 35 -1.82 19.72 9.78
CA LEU A 35 -2.16 18.64 8.84
C LEU A 35 -1.44 18.91 7.51
N PRO A 36 -0.13 18.64 7.44
CA PRO A 36 0.68 18.94 6.26
C PRO A 36 0.30 18.09 5.04
N ASP A 37 -0.36 16.96 5.25
CA ASP A 37 -0.86 16.09 4.20
C ASP A 37 -2.32 16.36 3.84
N GLY A 38 -3.00 17.18 4.63
CA GLY A 38 -4.41 17.51 4.48
C GLY A 38 -5.29 16.74 5.47
N ASP A 39 -6.53 17.21 5.64
CA ASP A 39 -7.51 16.50 6.48
C ASP A 39 -7.98 15.20 5.82
N LEU A 40 -8.55 14.29 6.61
CA LEU A 40 -9.09 13.03 6.12
C LEU A 40 -10.55 13.20 5.72
N PHE A 41 -10.91 12.72 4.54
CA PHE A 41 -12.27 12.75 4.02
C PHE A 41 -12.78 11.33 3.84
N LEU A 42 -13.99 11.05 4.36
CA LEU A 42 -14.65 9.77 4.19
C LEU A 42 -15.03 9.57 2.73
N LEU A 43 -14.60 8.45 2.15
CA LEU A 43 -14.99 8.08 0.81
C LEU A 43 -16.38 7.43 0.83
N PRO A 44 -17.22 7.67 -0.19
CA PRO A 44 -18.51 6.99 -0.31
C PRO A 44 -18.38 5.47 -0.40
N ARG A 45 -17.25 4.98 -0.93
CA ARG A 45 -16.97 3.55 -1.04
C ARG A 45 -15.99 3.09 0.04
N PRO A 46 -16.40 2.18 0.95
CA PRO A 46 -15.49 1.53 1.87
C PRO A 46 -14.60 0.50 1.15
N VAL A 47 -13.54 0.06 1.83
CA VAL A 47 -12.78 -1.12 1.43
C VAL A 47 -13.58 -2.36 1.81
N ALA A 48 -14.02 -3.13 0.81
CA ALA A 48 -14.73 -4.37 1.03
C ALA A 48 -13.72 -5.50 1.36
N MET A 49 -13.99 -6.26 2.42
CA MET A 49 -13.18 -7.38 2.87
C MET A 49 -14.07 -8.62 3.06
N ALA A 50 -13.53 -9.80 2.78
CA ALA A 50 -14.26 -11.04 2.97
C ALA A 50 -13.39 -12.21 3.38
N ILE A 51 -14.02 -13.20 4.00
CA ILE A 51 -13.47 -14.51 4.30
C ILE A 51 -14.14 -15.47 3.32
N ALA A 52 -13.37 -15.97 2.35
CA ALA A 52 -13.92 -16.81 1.27
C ALA A 52 -14.44 -18.16 1.80
N ASP A 53 -13.69 -18.75 2.74
CA ASP A 53 -14.01 -20.02 3.38
C ASP A 53 -14.08 -19.82 4.90
N ALA A 54 -15.18 -19.22 5.38
CA ALA A 54 -15.31 -18.90 6.80
C ALA A 54 -15.31 -20.18 7.67
N PRO A 55 -14.29 -20.38 8.54
CA PRO A 55 -14.29 -21.52 9.44
C PRO A 55 -15.39 -21.35 10.50
N PRO A 56 -15.87 -22.45 11.10
CA PRO A 56 -16.77 -22.36 12.26
C PRO A 56 -16.18 -21.47 13.34
N GLU A 57 -17.02 -20.68 14.01
CA GLU A 57 -16.64 -19.73 15.05
C GLU A 57 -15.84 -18.50 14.57
N ALA A 58 -15.71 -18.30 13.25
CA ALA A 58 -15.40 -16.98 12.70
C ALA A 58 -16.71 -16.20 12.50
N TYR A 59 -16.73 -14.96 12.99
CA TYR A 59 -17.89 -14.08 12.83
C TYR A 59 -17.46 -12.62 12.79
N THR A 60 -18.30 -11.77 12.20
CA THR A 60 -18.16 -10.32 12.26
C THR A 60 -19.15 -9.73 13.24
N PHE A 61 -18.79 -8.57 13.81
CA PHE A 61 -19.63 -7.90 14.80
C PHE A 61 -19.54 -6.38 14.66
N PRO A 62 -20.63 -5.65 14.97
CA PRO A 62 -20.58 -4.20 15.02
C PRO A 62 -19.82 -3.72 16.26
N VAL A 63 -19.04 -2.65 16.10
CA VAL A 63 -18.37 -1.99 17.22
C VAL A 63 -19.40 -1.22 18.04
N ASN A 64 -19.59 -1.67 19.29
CA ASN A 64 -20.47 -1.04 20.27
C ASN A 64 -20.00 -1.40 21.69
N VAL A 65 -20.69 -0.87 22.71
CA VAL A 65 -20.34 -1.10 24.13
C VAL A 65 -20.34 -2.59 24.49
N GLU A 66 -21.29 -3.36 23.97
CA GLU A 66 -21.44 -4.79 24.26
C GLU A 66 -20.33 -5.63 23.64
N ASN A 67 -19.95 -5.35 22.39
CA ASN A 67 -19.04 -6.19 21.62
C ASN A 67 -17.58 -5.73 21.66
N PHE A 68 -17.36 -4.44 21.92
CA PHE A 68 -16.03 -3.82 21.86
C PHE A 68 -15.81 -2.68 22.87
N GLY A 69 -16.67 -2.56 23.88
CA GLY A 69 -16.43 -1.71 25.05
C GLY A 69 -16.58 -0.20 24.84
N GLY A 70 -17.13 0.25 23.71
CA GLY A 70 -17.45 1.65 23.45
C GLY A 70 -18.22 1.84 22.15
N ASP A 71 -18.76 3.04 21.93
CA ASP A 71 -19.21 3.45 20.59
C ASP A 71 -18.00 3.60 19.63
N PRO A 72 -18.22 3.59 18.29
CA PRO A 72 -17.13 3.68 17.31
C PRO A 72 -16.11 4.80 17.56
N GLU A 73 -16.58 6.03 17.77
CA GLU A 73 -15.68 7.18 18.01
C GLU A 73 -14.96 7.02 19.36
N GLY A 74 -15.68 6.59 20.39
CA GLY A 74 -15.12 6.32 21.72
C GLY A 74 -14.04 5.24 21.75
N VAL A 75 -14.03 4.30 20.79
CA VAL A 75 -12.95 3.30 20.66
C VAL A 75 -11.82 3.73 19.72
N GLY A 76 -11.94 4.89 19.08
CA GLY A 76 -10.90 5.48 18.23
C GLY A 76 -11.20 5.48 16.74
N ALA A 77 -12.43 5.16 16.31
CA ALA A 77 -12.85 5.34 14.91
C ALA A 77 -13.05 6.81 14.57
N LEU A 78 -13.04 7.12 13.26
CA LEU A 78 -13.31 8.48 12.80
C LEU A 78 -14.80 8.81 12.91
N PRO A 79 -15.17 10.10 13.03
CA PRO A 79 -16.57 10.50 13.08
C PRO A 79 -17.37 9.99 11.88
N TYR A 80 -18.63 9.60 12.13
CA TYR A 80 -19.56 9.09 11.12
C TYR A 80 -19.14 7.78 10.44
N THR A 81 -18.21 7.03 11.04
CA THR A 81 -17.82 5.70 10.56
C THR A 81 -18.41 4.59 11.42
N GLU A 82 -18.75 3.47 10.80
CA GLU A 82 -19.32 2.29 11.45
C GLU A 82 -18.42 1.07 11.18
N PRO A 83 -17.26 0.96 11.87
CA PRO A 83 -16.35 -0.15 11.66
C PRO A 83 -16.97 -1.47 12.17
N LEU A 84 -16.62 -2.55 11.47
CA LEU A 84 -16.92 -3.91 11.88
C LEU A 84 -15.66 -4.60 12.37
N GLY A 85 -15.83 -5.46 13.37
CA GLY A 85 -14.77 -6.35 13.85
C GLY A 85 -14.87 -7.74 13.27
N LEU A 86 -13.75 -8.43 13.23
CA LEU A 86 -13.61 -9.85 12.94
C LEU A 86 -13.17 -10.57 14.23
N SER A 87 -13.92 -11.59 14.63
CA SER A 87 -13.58 -12.46 15.77
C SER A 87 -13.35 -13.89 15.34
N PHE A 88 -12.49 -14.59 16.08
CA PHE A 88 -12.27 -16.02 15.89
C PHE A 88 -11.91 -16.74 17.19
N SER A 89 -12.61 -17.86 17.44
CA SER A 89 -12.52 -18.61 18.71
C SER A 89 -12.02 -20.04 18.59
N LYS A 90 -12.06 -20.63 17.38
CA LYS A 90 -11.70 -22.03 17.18
C LYS A 90 -10.20 -22.25 17.39
N SER A 91 -9.83 -23.09 18.36
CA SER A 91 -8.43 -23.41 18.66
C SER A 91 -7.75 -24.19 17.52
N ARG A 92 -6.41 -24.06 17.42
CA ARG A 92 -5.55 -24.69 16.41
C ARG A 92 -6.01 -24.47 14.97
N ALA A 93 -6.61 -23.33 14.71
CA ALA A 93 -7.12 -22.97 13.40
C ALA A 93 -6.70 -21.53 13.06
N ARG A 94 -6.95 -21.14 11.82
CA ARG A 94 -6.77 -19.76 11.38
C ARG A 94 -7.97 -19.33 10.56
N VAL A 95 -8.23 -18.03 10.59
CA VAL A 95 -9.15 -17.36 9.67
C VAL A 95 -8.40 -16.26 8.95
N GLU A 96 -8.65 -16.13 7.65
CA GLU A 96 -8.03 -15.13 6.79
C GLU A 96 -9.13 -14.32 6.09
N ALA A 97 -9.09 -13.01 6.27
CA ALA A 97 -9.94 -12.05 5.59
C ALA A 97 -9.10 -11.23 4.61
N LEU A 98 -9.60 -11.04 3.40
CA LEU A 98 -8.89 -10.34 2.33
C LEU A 98 -9.74 -9.24 1.73
N ALA A 99 -9.13 -8.06 1.55
CA ALA A 99 -9.74 -6.93 0.90
C ALA A 99 -9.72 -7.06 -0.63
N CYS A 100 -10.58 -6.32 -1.30
CA CYS A 100 -10.34 -5.94 -2.69
C CYS A 100 -9.02 -5.19 -2.84
N ALA A 101 -8.43 -5.23 -4.03
CA ALA A 101 -7.19 -4.54 -4.33
C ALA A 101 -7.31 -3.04 -4.05
N GLU A 102 -6.38 -2.51 -3.25
CA GLU A 102 -6.36 -1.13 -2.82
C GLU A 102 -4.91 -0.62 -2.68
N SER A 103 -4.73 0.69 -2.78
CA SER A 103 -3.48 1.37 -2.47
C SER A 103 -3.58 2.07 -1.12
N LEU A 104 -2.75 1.68 -0.16
CA LEU A 104 -2.80 2.19 1.21
C LEU A 104 -1.76 3.27 1.48
N TRP A 105 -2.13 4.15 2.40
CA TRP A 105 -1.25 5.11 3.06
C TRP A 105 -1.14 4.79 4.55
N ASP A 106 -2.25 4.66 5.27
CA ASP A 106 -2.28 4.31 6.69
C ASP A 106 -3.39 3.30 6.99
N GLY A 107 -3.29 2.68 8.16
CA GLY A 107 -4.19 1.62 8.59
C GLY A 107 -4.32 1.66 10.09
N ASN A 108 -5.56 1.86 10.52
CA ASN A 108 -5.91 2.10 11.91
C ASN A 108 -6.76 0.92 12.41
N PHE A 109 -6.30 0.26 13.46
CA PHE A 109 -6.96 -0.94 13.98
C PHE A 109 -6.72 -1.16 15.46
N LEU A 110 -7.49 -2.07 16.05
CA LEU A 110 -7.37 -2.50 17.44
C LEU A 110 -7.36 -4.01 17.49
N ILE A 111 -6.62 -4.56 18.46
CA ILE A 111 -6.62 -5.99 18.76
C ILE A 111 -7.24 -6.17 20.13
N ALA A 112 -8.18 -7.11 20.24
CA ALA A 112 -8.78 -7.51 21.50
C ALA A 112 -8.67 -9.02 21.72
N SER A 113 -8.67 -9.42 22.98
CA SER A 113 -8.59 -10.83 23.35
C SER A 113 -9.27 -11.12 24.68
N THR A 114 -9.90 -12.29 24.77
CA THR A 114 -10.40 -12.85 26.03
C THR A 114 -9.32 -13.71 26.72
N PRO A 115 -9.46 -14.06 28.01
CA PRO A 115 -8.53 -14.96 28.68
C PRO A 115 -8.38 -16.31 27.95
N GLY A 116 -7.18 -16.88 27.98
CA GLY A 116 -6.88 -18.16 27.32
C GLY A 116 -6.51 -18.04 25.84
N THR A 117 -6.03 -16.87 25.41
CA THR A 117 -5.58 -16.58 24.04
C THR A 117 -4.07 -16.37 23.94
N ASN A 118 -3.32 -16.68 25.00
CA ASN A 118 -1.87 -16.49 25.02
C ASN A 118 -1.20 -17.33 23.91
N GLY A 119 -0.44 -16.68 23.05
CA GLY A 119 0.15 -17.29 21.85
C GLY A 119 -0.70 -17.17 20.58
N ASP A 120 -1.93 -16.65 20.65
CA ASP A 120 -2.71 -16.30 19.46
C ASP A 120 -1.98 -15.19 18.69
N ALA A 121 -2.04 -15.21 17.36
CA ALA A 121 -1.36 -14.24 16.50
C ALA A 121 -2.33 -13.54 15.55
N VAL A 122 -2.19 -12.22 15.43
CA VAL A 122 -2.84 -11.39 14.43
C VAL A 122 -1.79 -10.94 13.42
N ARG A 123 -1.96 -11.33 12.16
CA ARG A 123 -1.03 -10.99 11.06
C ARG A 123 -1.73 -10.10 10.05
N LEU A 124 -1.13 -8.94 9.76
CA LEU A 124 -1.48 -8.12 8.61
C LEU A 124 -0.47 -8.37 7.50
N PHE A 125 -0.96 -8.58 6.29
CA PHE A 125 -0.11 -8.91 5.14
C PHE A 125 -0.69 -8.36 3.84
N LEU A 126 0.13 -8.33 2.79
CA LEU A 126 -0.30 -7.99 1.44
C LEU A 126 -0.33 -9.24 0.57
N ARG A 127 -1.27 -9.29 -0.36
CA ARG A 127 -1.31 -10.25 -1.46
C ARG A 127 -1.36 -9.50 -2.78
N ASN A 128 -0.60 -9.99 -3.75
CA ASN A 128 -0.64 -9.46 -5.10
C ASN A 128 -1.98 -9.78 -5.76
N ILE A 129 -2.35 -8.98 -6.74
CA ILE A 129 -3.62 -9.12 -7.48
C ILE A 129 -3.69 -10.46 -8.22
N ASP A 130 -2.56 -11.01 -8.65
CA ASP A 130 -2.44 -12.33 -9.27
C ASP A 130 -2.59 -13.51 -8.27
N GLY A 131 -2.85 -13.21 -6.99
CA GLY A 131 -3.00 -14.19 -5.91
C GLY A 131 -1.67 -14.64 -5.28
N THR A 132 -0.52 -14.18 -5.79
CA THR A 132 0.77 -14.50 -5.18
C THR A 132 0.99 -13.76 -3.86
N SER A 133 1.76 -14.35 -2.96
CA SER A 133 2.06 -13.75 -1.66
C SER A 133 2.83 -12.44 -1.82
N GLY A 134 2.33 -11.39 -1.17
CA GLY A 134 3.05 -10.13 -0.99
C GLY A 134 3.80 -10.11 0.34
N PRO A 135 4.35 -8.93 0.74
CA PRO A 135 5.07 -8.79 2.00
C PRO A 135 4.15 -8.83 3.22
N ASP A 136 4.66 -9.40 4.31
CA ASP A 136 4.04 -9.31 5.63
C ASP A 136 4.25 -7.90 6.19
N LEU A 137 3.18 -7.31 6.73
CA LEU A 137 3.19 -5.95 7.26
C LEU A 137 3.56 -5.97 8.75
N ALA A 138 2.81 -6.71 9.55
CA ALA A 138 3.02 -6.81 10.98
C ALA A 138 2.42 -8.11 11.53
N THR A 139 3.00 -8.63 12.62
CA THR A 139 2.45 -9.75 13.37
C THR A 139 2.48 -9.43 14.86
N PHE A 140 1.32 -9.51 15.49
CA PHE A 140 1.11 -9.27 16.90
C PHE A 140 0.76 -10.60 17.57
N THR A 141 1.53 -11.01 18.56
CA THR A 141 1.25 -12.24 19.33
C THR A 141 0.73 -11.86 20.69
N VAL A 142 -0.43 -12.38 21.07
CA VAL A 142 -1.02 -12.18 22.40
C VAL A 142 -0.07 -12.75 23.45
N ALA A 143 0.33 -11.91 24.40
CA ALA A 143 1.26 -12.24 25.47
C ALA A 143 0.71 -11.69 26.80
N GLY A 144 0.23 -12.54 27.69
CA GLY A 144 -0.33 -12.08 28.97
C GLY A 144 -1.52 -11.13 28.80
N ALA A 145 -1.38 -9.87 29.24
CA ALA A 145 -2.44 -8.85 29.20
C ALA A 145 -2.20 -7.81 28.10
N GLY A 146 -1.76 -8.26 26.92
CA GLY A 146 -1.40 -7.40 25.80
C GLY A 146 -0.94 -8.20 24.59
N VAL A 147 -0.29 -7.51 23.66
CA VAL A 147 0.32 -8.11 22.47
C VAL A 147 1.79 -7.72 22.37
N GLN A 148 2.62 -8.65 21.93
CA GLN A 148 3.99 -8.39 21.52
C GLN A 148 4.06 -8.20 20.01
N VAL A 149 4.78 -7.18 19.55
CA VAL A 149 5.06 -6.95 18.13
C VAL A 149 6.12 -7.95 17.67
N THR A 150 5.70 -9.14 17.26
CA THR A 150 6.62 -10.23 16.89
C THR A 150 7.27 -10.06 15.52
N SER A 151 6.62 -9.36 14.60
CA SER A 151 7.16 -8.99 13.29
C SER A 151 6.63 -7.62 12.89
N LEU A 152 7.48 -6.79 12.29
CA LEU A 152 7.10 -5.50 11.71
C LEU A 152 7.95 -5.27 10.45
N HIS A 153 7.30 -4.98 9.33
CA HIS A 153 7.99 -4.72 8.08
C HIS A 153 8.93 -3.51 8.24
N PRO A 154 10.20 -3.58 7.78
CA PRO A 154 11.23 -2.57 8.07
C PRO A 154 10.95 -1.17 7.49
N HIS A 155 9.94 -1.04 6.64
CA HIS A 155 9.53 0.26 6.11
C HIS A 155 8.28 0.84 6.78
N LEU A 156 7.59 0.09 7.64
CA LEU A 156 6.44 0.59 8.38
C LEU A 156 6.89 1.23 9.69
N MET A 157 6.12 2.21 10.14
CA MET A 157 6.17 2.70 11.51
C MET A 157 4.86 2.32 12.20
N LEU A 158 4.97 1.88 13.45
CA LEU A 158 3.81 1.55 14.28
C LEU A 158 3.65 2.61 15.37
N PHE A 159 2.43 3.08 15.58
CA PHE A 159 2.09 4.02 16.63
C PHE A 159 0.94 3.48 17.48
N VAL A 160 0.95 3.81 18.76
CA VAL A 160 -0.09 3.41 19.73
C VAL A 160 -0.75 4.68 20.24
N ASN A 161 -2.07 4.70 20.21
CA ASN A 161 -2.91 5.85 20.55
C ASN A 161 -2.54 7.13 19.79
N ASN A 162 -2.08 7.00 18.54
CA ASN A 162 -1.67 8.14 17.72
C ASN A 162 -1.96 7.91 16.23
N ARG A 163 -3.18 8.31 15.84
CA ARG A 163 -3.67 8.29 14.46
C ARG A 163 -2.88 9.17 13.51
N LEU A 164 -2.27 10.25 14.00
CA LEU A 164 -1.52 11.18 13.15
C LEU A 164 -0.13 10.65 12.80
N ALA A 165 0.27 9.48 13.31
CA ALA A 165 1.55 8.85 13.02
C ALA A 165 2.75 9.79 13.28
N THR A 166 2.69 10.57 14.36
CA THR A 166 3.73 11.55 14.74
C THR A 166 4.52 11.10 15.98
N GLY A 167 5.77 11.54 16.10
CA GLY A 167 6.57 11.28 17.30
C GLY A 167 7.18 9.87 17.31
N PRO A 168 7.39 9.25 18.49
CA PRO A 168 8.13 7.99 18.59
C PRO A 168 7.28 6.81 18.11
N SER A 169 7.89 5.96 17.29
CA SER A 169 7.31 4.71 16.81
C SER A 169 7.67 3.52 17.71
N TRP A 170 6.83 2.50 17.64
CA TRP A 170 7.03 1.17 18.22
C TRP A 170 7.75 0.26 17.22
N HIS A 171 8.47 -0.72 17.74
CA HIS A 171 9.35 -1.60 16.97
C HIS A 171 9.04 -3.07 17.24
N GLN A 172 9.58 -3.94 16.38
CA GLN A 172 9.59 -5.36 16.64
C GLN A 172 10.24 -5.68 17.99
N GLY A 173 9.58 -6.52 18.79
CA GLY A 173 9.98 -6.90 20.15
C GLY A 173 9.20 -6.14 21.23
N ASP A 174 8.64 -4.98 20.91
CA ASP A 174 7.93 -4.16 21.90
C ASP A 174 6.61 -4.80 22.35
N TYR A 175 6.20 -4.47 23.58
CA TYR A 175 4.99 -4.99 24.23
C TYR A 175 3.93 -3.88 24.38
N ILE A 176 2.75 -4.12 23.81
CA ILE A 176 1.62 -3.19 23.84
C ILE A 176 0.55 -3.75 24.77
N PRO A 177 0.24 -3.10 25.90
CA PRO A 177 -0.76 -3.59 26.84
C PRO A 177 -2.17 -3.49 26.27
N PHE A 178 -3.06 -4.37 26.74
CA PHE A 178 -4.49 -4.13 26.61
C PHE A 178 -4.92 -3.06 27.61
N ALA A 179 -5.15 -1.85 27.09
CA ALA A 179 -5.40 -0.65 27.86
C ALA A 179 -6.88 -0.45 28.25
N ALA A 180 -7.81 -1.09 27.54
CA ALA A 180 -9.25 -0.84 27.71
C ALA A 180 -10.10 -2.12 27.67
N TYR A 181 -11.31 -2.03 28.22
CA TYR A 181 -12.32 -3.08 28.09
C TYR A 181 -12.87 -3.12 26.66
N ALA A 182 -13.19 -4.33 26.18
CA ALA A 182 -13.65 -4.61 24.83
C ALA A 182 -14.95 -5.43 24.83
N GLY A 183 -15.81 -5.29 25.84
CA GLY A 183 -17.09 -6.01 25.85
C GLY A 183 -16.91 -7.52 25.88
N SER A 184 -17.68 -8.22 25.08
CA SER A 184 -17.56 -9.67 24.85
C SER A 184 -16.24 -10.07 24.19
N SER A 185 -15.50 -9.14 23.56
CA SER A 185 -14.16 -9.38 23.01
C SER A 185 -13.04 -9.33 24.07
N GLY A 186 -13.34 -9.07 25.35
CA GLY A 186 -12.38 -9.13 26.44
C GLY A 186 -11.69 -7.79 26.72
N LEU A 187 -10.35 -7.74 26.59
CA LEU A 187 -9.56 -6.52 26.72
C LEU A 187 -8.93 -6.16 25.37
N ARG A 188 -8.78 -4.87 25.06
CA ARG A 188 -8.23 -4.37 23.80
C ARG A 188 -7.05 -3.44 24.00
N THR A 189 -6.21 -3.36 22.98
CA THR A 189 -5.19 -2.31 22.85
C THR A 189 -5.85 -0.93 22.72
N ASP A 190 -5.06 0.13 22.91
CA ASP A 190 -5.38 1.42 22.30
C ASP A 190 -5.30 1.33 20.77
N LEU A 191 -5.70 2.40 20.07
CA LEU A 191 -5.63 2.47 18.62
C LEU A 191 -4.21 2.21 18.12
N LEU A 192 -4.05 1.22 17.24
CA LEU A 192 -2.80 0.92 16.55
C LEU A 192 -2.85 1.58 15.17
N THR A 193 -1.85 2.40 14.86
CA THR A 193 -1.70 3.03 13.56
C THR A 193 -0.43 2.49 12.91
N LEU A 194 -0.60 1.74 11.83
CA LEU A 194 0.50 1.48 10.91
C LEU A 194 0.58 2.65 9.94
N ALA A 195 1.78 3.21 9.81
CA ALA A 195 2.06 4.29 8.86
C ALA A 195 2.92 3.78 7.71
N TRP A 196 2.41 3.89 6.48
CA TRP A 196 3.13 3.40 5.32
C TRP A 196 4.18 4.43 4.88
N PRO A 197 5.32 3.94 4.40
CA PRO A 197 6.36 4.82 3.86
C PRO A 197 5.83 5.48 2.59
N MET A 198 5.72 6.81 2.61
CA MET A 198 5.43 7.63 1.43
C MET A 198 6.54 7.64 0.36
N ALA A 199 7.64 6.96 0.63
CA ALA A 199 8.73 6.87 -0.31
C ALA A 199 8.31 6.04 -1.52
N PHE A 200 8.39 6.64 -2.71
CA PHE A 200 8.00 6.05 -4.01
C PHE A 200 8.67 4.71 -4.36
N PHE A 201 9.69 4.33 -3.60
CA PHE A 201 10.48 3.13 -3.77
C PHE A 201 10.20 2.05 -2.74
N SER A 202 9.20 2.25 -1.87
CA SER A 202 8.81 1.22 -0.93
C SER A 202 8.09 0.10 -1.66
N PRO A 203 8.40 -1.18 -1.39
CA PRO A 203 7.63 -2.31 -1.93
C PRO A 203 6.19 -2.32 -1.40
N LEU A 204 5.87 -1.51 -0.39
CA LEU A 204 4.53 -1.35 0.13
C LEU A 204 3.70 -0.30 -0.64
N GLN A 205 4.30 0.40 -1.60
CA GLN A 205 3.59 1.30 -2.51
C GLN A 205 3.10 0.50 -3.71
N GLY A 206 1.80 0.58 -3.99
CA GLY A 206 1.18 -0.16 -5.08
C GLY A 206 -0.22 -0.62 -4.70
N CYS A 207 -0.78 -1.50 -5.53
CA CYS A 207 -2.11 -2.03 -5.33
C CYS A 207 -2.06 -3.49 -4.91
N TYR A 208 -2.62 -3.75 -3.75
CA TYR A 208 -2.54 -5.03 -3.07
C TYR A 208 -3.89 -5.38 -2.46
N GLN A 209 -4.16 -6.67 -2.35
CA GLN A 209 -5.21 -7.17 -1.49
C GLN A 209 -4.65 -7.24 -0.07
N ILE A 210 -5.14 -6.37 0.82
CA ILE A 210 -4.70 -6.38 2.22
C ILE A 210 -5.41 -7.52 2.94
N GLY A 211 -4.63 -8.32 3.64
CA GLY A 211 -5.10 -9.46 4.40
C GLY A 211 -4.96 -9.27 5.91
N ILE A 212 -5.93 -9.81 6.64
CA ILE A 212 -5.90 -9.94 8.10
C ILE A 212 -6.09 -11.42 8.41
N GLU A 213 -5.13 -12.00 9.12
CA GLU A 213 -5.18 -13.38 9.57
C GLU A 213 -5.19 -13.42 11.11
N ILE A 214 -6.12 -14.19 11.69
CA ILE A 214 -6.12 -14.52 13.11
C ILE A 214 -5.77 -16.01 13.21
N SER A 215 -4.60 -16.30 13.78
CA SER A 215 -4.12 -17.66 14.06
C SER A 215 -4.28 -17.97 15.53
N ARG A 216 -4.97 -19.08 15.82
CA ARG A 216 -5.37 -19.51 17.16
C ARG A 216 -4.48 -20.62 17.69
N GLY A 217 -3.99 -20.45 18.91
CA GLY A 217 -3.28 -21.45 19.66
C GLY A 217 -4.18 -22.56 20.21
N ASP A 218 -3.66 -23.30 21.18
CA ASP A 218 -4.30 -24.51 21.73
C ASP A 218 -5.43 -24.23 22.72
N PHE A 219 -5.51 -23.01 23.22
CA PHE A 219 -6.34 -22.64 24.36
C PHE A 219 -7.70 -22.06 23.94
N THR A 220 -8.66 -22.13 24.87
CA THR A 220 -10.01 -21.57 24.70
C THR A 220 -9.97 -20.05 24.85
N GLY A 221 -10.64 -19.34 23.94
CA GLY A 221 -10.80 -17.89 24.04
C GLY A 221 -11.29 -17.30 22.73
N THR A 222 -11.25 -15.99 22.58
CA THR A 222 -11.59 -15.27 21.35
C THR A 222 -10.58 -14.15 21.15
N THR A 223 -10.08 -14.03 19.92
CA THR A 223 -9.23 -12.93 19.49
C THR A 223 -9.99 -12.19 18.42
N SER A 224 -10.01 -10.87 18.54
CA SER A 224 -10.78 -10.00 17.68
C SER A 224 -9.89 -8.90 17.13
N VAL A 225 -10.16 -8.49 15.89
CA VAL A 225 -9.53 -7.36 15.24
C VAL A 225 -10.61 -6.42 14.75
N VAL A 226 -10.48 -5.13 15.04
CA VAL A 226 -11.34 -4.07 14.51
C VAL A 226 -10.46 -3.15 13.70
N VAL A 227 -10.69 -3.05 12.39
CA VAL A 227 -10.06 -2.00 11.58
C VAL A 227 -11.02 -0.81 11.57
N THR A 228 -10.58 0.30 12.16
CA THR A 228 -11.41 1.50 12.24
C THR A 228 -11.49 2.19 10.89
N ASP A 229 -10.37 2.25 10.16
CA ASP A 229 -10.31 2.80 8.82
C ASP A 229 -8.97 2.47 8.13
N PHE A 230 -9.02 2.52 6.81
CA PHE A 230 -7.83 2.64 5.97
C PHE A 230 -7.75 4.02 5.36
N VAL A 231 -6.58 4.66 5.49
CA VAL A 231 -6.25 5.82 4.66
C VAL A 231 -5.74 5.26 3.34
N VAL A 232 -6.49 5.51 2.27
CA VAL A 232 -6.22 4.98 0.93
C VAL A 232 -5.68 6.08 0.03
N ASN A 233 -4.78 5.71 -0.87
CA ASN A 233 -4.33 6.60 -1.93
C ASN A 233 -5.45 6.74 -2.97
N ARG A 234 -5.78 7.97 -3.31
CA ARG A 234 -6.69 8.28 -4.40
C ARG A 234 -6.05 9.23 -5.38
N ASN A 235 -6.41 9.04 -6.63
CA ASN A 235 -6.04 9.89 -7.74
C ASN A 235 -7.04 11.04 -7.86
N ARG A 236 -6.55 12.28 -7.85
CA ARG A 236 -7.31 13.45 -8.30
C ARG A 236 -7.87 13.29 -9.72
N VAL A 237 -9.18 13.37 -9.89
CA VAL A 237 -9.88 13.40 -11.16
C VAL A 237 -10.61 14.74 -11.36
N PRO A 238 -10.96 15.12 -12.61
CA PRO A 238 -11.70 16.36 -12.85
C PRO A 238 -12.99 16.43 -12.03
N GLY A 239 -13.19 17.51 -11.28
CA GLY A 239 -14.37 17.72 -10.43
C GLY A 239 -14.11 17.48 -8.94
N ASP A 240 -12.99 16.84 -8.58
CA ASP A 240 -12.66 16.57 -7.18
C ASP A 240 -12.48 17.84 -6.33
N GLU A 241 -12.13 18.96 -6.95
CA GLU A 241 -12.03 20.26 -6.29
C GLU A 241 -13.38 20.77 -5.79
N GLY A 242 -14.46 20.33 -6.46
CA GLY A 242 -15.85 20.63 -6.11
C GLY A 242 -16.47 19.60 -5.15
N ASN A 243 -15.76 18.55 -4.77
CA ASN A 243 -16.28 17.59 -3.79
C ASN A 243 -16.44 18.29 -2.43
N HIS A 244 -17.68 18.53 -2.02
CA HIS A 244 -17.99 19.16 -0.75
C HIS A 244 -17.98 18.10 0.35
N GLY A 245 -16.89 18.04 1.12
CA GLY A 245 -16.78 17.24 2.33
C GLY A 245 -16.37 18.08 3.54
N THR A 246 -16.56 17.51 4.73
CA THR A 246 -15.97 18.04 5.97
C THR A 246 -14.88 17.08 6.41
N GLY A 247 -13.67 17.59 6.59
CA GLY A 247 -12.55 16.81 7.10
C GLY A 247 -12.83 16.23 8.49
N LEU A 248 -12.37 15.01 8.73
CA LEU A 248 -12.71 14.21 9.90
C LEU A 248 -11.81 14.51 11.12
N LEU A 249 -10.65 15.13 10.92
CA LEU A 249 -9.70 15.46 11.98
C LEU A 249 -9.83 16.90 12.46
N SER A 250 -9.88 17.87 11.54
CA SER A 250 -9.88 19.31 11.87
C SER A 250 -11.03 20.07 11.21
N ARG A 251 -11.99 19.36 10.60
CA ARG A 251 -13.15 19.95 9.89
C ARG A 251 -12.73 20.89 8.77
N LEU A 252 -11.57 20.66 8.14
CA LEU A 252 -11.19 21.42 6.97
C LEU A 252 -12.20 21.17 5.84
N THR A 253 -12.54 22.22 5.12
CA THR A 253 -13.35 22.12 3.91
C THR A 253 -12.45 22.20 2.68
N GLY A 254 -12.84 21.51 1.63
CA GLY A 254 -12.10 21.47 0.37
C GLY A 254 -12.35 20.18 -0.38
N GLY A 255 -11.91 20.17 -1.63
CA GLY A 255 -11.94 18.97 -2.47
C GLY A 255 -11.01 17.87 -1.96
N TYR A 256 -11.32 16.64 -2.35
CA TYR A 256 -10.55 15.46 -2.03
C TYR A 256 -10.55 14.50 -3.23
N PRO A 257 -9.45 13.74 -3.43
CA PRO A 257 -9.29 12.87 -4.58
C PRO A 257 -10.21 11.64 -4.52
N THR A 258 -10.80 11.23 -5.65
CA THR A 258 -11.73 10.06 -5.67
C THR A 258 -11.35 8.97 -6.66
N GLY A 259 -10.46 9.23 -7.61
CA GLY A 259 -10.04 8.26 -8.61
C GLY A 259 -9.30 7.07 -7.99
N PHE A 260 -9.62 5.87 -8.46
CA PHE A 260 -8.91 4.67 -8.02
C PHE A 260 -7.53 4.60 -8.68
N PRO A 261 -6.45 4.35 -7.90
CA PRO A 261 -5.13 4.11 -8.48
C PRO A 261 -5.09 2.81 -9.29
N CYS A 262 -5.84 1.80 -8.89
CA CYS A 262 -5.85 0.49 -9.54
C CYS A 262 -7.23 0.09 -10.04
N LYS A 263 -7.22 -0.88 -10.95
CA LYS A 263 -8.38 -1.69 -11.22
C LYS A 263 -8.80 -2.39 -9.93
N GLU A 264 -10.09 -2.28 -9.61
CA GLU A 264 -10.69 -3.04 -8.54
C GLU A 264 -10.62 -4.54 -8.86
N ASP A 265 -9.97 -5.31 -7.98
CA ASP A 265 -9.92 -6.76 -8.08
C ASP A 265 -10.18 -7.38 -6.71
N CYS A 266 -11.34 -8.04 -6.58
CA CYS A 266 -11.80 -8.63 -5.34
C CYS A 266 -11.66 -10.15 -5.42
N PRO A 267 -11.06 -10.81 -4.41
CA PRO A 267 -10.85 -12.26 -4.44
C PRO A 267 -12.10 -13.09 -4.14
N PHE A 268 -13.28 -12.46 -4.13
CA PHE A 268 -14.56 -13.09 -3.83
C PHE A 268 -15.64 -12.66 -4.84
N PRO A 269 -16.56 -13.57 -5.22
CA PRO A 269 -17.63 -13.27 -6.17
C PRO A 269 -18.56 -12.15 -5.67
N ASN A 270 -19.01 -11.31 -6.59
CA ASN A 270 -19.81 -10.10 -6.34
C ASN A 270 -19.10 -9.09 -5.40
N GLY A 271 -17.78 -8.93 -5.55
CA GLY A 271 -17.01 -7.87 -4.88
C GLY A 271 -17.20 -6.48 -5.51
N GLY A 272 -17.64 -6.43 -6.78
CA GLY A 272 -18.04 -5.19 -7.42
C GLY A 272 -19.42 -4.74 -6.91
N PHE A 273 -19.48 -3.52 -6.39
CA PHE A 273 -20.76 -2.82 -6.23
C PHE A 273 -21.35 -2.52 -7.62
N ASP A 274 -22.68 -2.46 -7.67
CA ASP A 274 -23.54 -2.22 -8.83
C ASP A 274 -22.95 -1.19 -9.84
N PRO A 275 -22.80 -1.54 -11.14
CA PRO A 275 -22.22 -0.69 -12.19
C PRO A 275 -23.02 0.59 -12.54
N ASN A 276 -24.10 0.89 -11.81
CA ASN A 276 -24.88 2.11 -12.02
C ASN A 276 -24.31 3.39 -11.37
N LEU A 277 -23.16 3.30 -10.70
CA LEU A 277 -22.31 4.48 -10.50
C LEU A 277 -21.47 4.67 -11.76
N PRO A 278 -21.51 5.84 -12.43
CA PRO A 278 -20.74 6.07 -13.65
C PRO A 278 -19.26 6.10 -13.30
N GLY A 279 -18.64 4.91 -13.31
CA GLY A 279 -17.22 4.80 -13.57
C GLY A 279 -17.00 5.46 -14.91
N ILE A 280 -16.15 6.49 -14.95
CA ILE A 280 -15.59 6.98 -16.20
C ILE A 280 -14.61 5.89 -16.67
N GLY A 281 -15.18 4.79 -17.16
CA GLY A 281 -14.53 3.73 -17.88
C GLY A 281 -14.59 4.09 -19.35
N ASP A 282 -13.40 4.27 -19.92
CA ASP A 282 -13.14 4.49 -21.33
C ASP A 282 -13.93 3.48 -22.22
N PRO A 283 -14.64 3.92 -23.28
CA PRO A 283 -15.49 3.05 -24.10
C PRO A 283 -14.73 2.09 -25.03
N LEU A 284 -13.41 1.93 -24.88
CA LEU A 284 -12.57 1.16 -25.80
C LEU A 284 -11.67 0.23 -25.00
N GLY A 285 -11.98 -1.06 -25.00
CA GLY A 285 -11.29 -2.12 -24.26
C GLY A 285 -9.84 -2.39 -24.69
N GLY A 286 -8.94 -1.46 -24.38
CA GLY A 286 -7.51 -1.66 -24.20
C GLY A 286 -7.09 -1.00 -22.89
N GLU A 287 -6.13 -1.55 -22.14
CA GLU A 287 -5.60 -0.83 -20.97
C GLU A 287 -5.02 0.51 -21.46
N PRO A 288 -5.46 1.67 -20.94
CA PRO A 288 -4.98 2.95 -21.42
C PRO A 288 -3.49 3.11 -21.08
N CYS A 289 -2.66 3.26 -22.10
CA CYS A 289 -1.24 3.60 -21.97
C CYS A 289 -1.09 5.02 -21.42
N ASN A 290 -1.07 5.13 -20.09
CA ASN A 290 -0.76 6.37 -19.41
C ASN A 290 0.76 6.57 -19.38
N THR A 291 1.24 7.66 -19.97
CA THR A 291 2.68 7.96 -20.05
C THR A 291 3.00 9.35 -19.50
N ILE A 292 4.22 9.50 -18.97
CA ILE A 292 4.81 10.81 -18.67
C ILE A 292 5.95 11.13 -19.62
N CYS A 293 6.23 12.41 -19.79
CA CYS A 293 7.33 12.86 -20.62
C CYS A 293 8.67 12.57 -19.95
N PHE A 294 9.47 11.71 -20.56
CA PHE A 294 10.86 11.48 -20.18
C PHE A 294 11.80 12.34 -21.03
N ARG A 295 12.60 13.14 -20.33
CA ARG A 295 13.64 14.01 -20.89
C ARG A 295 15.02 13.48 -20.54
N SER A 296 15.97 13.80 -21.42
CA SER A 296 17.36 13.32 -21.29
C SER A 296 18.08 13.87 -20.06
N PRO A 297 19.13 13.18 -19.58
CA PRO A 297 20.04 13.75 -18.59
C PRO A 297 20.66 15.07 -19.04
N ARG A 298 20.95 15.21 -20.34
CA ARG A 298 21.50 16.45 -20.93
C ARG A 298 20.54 17.64 -20.79
N TYR A 299 19.24 17.42 -20.97
CA TYR A 299 18.24 18.47 -20.73
C TYR A 299 18.33 18.99 -19.29
N PHE A 300 18.40 18.10 -18.30
CA PHE A 300 18.50 18.50 -16.89
C PHE A 300 19.86 19.13 -16.55
N LEU A 301 20.95 18.72 -17.21
CA LEU A 301 22.24 19.39 -17.08
C LEU A 301 22.20 20.83 -17.57
N PHE A 302 21.59 21.08 -18.73
CA PHE A 302 21.43 22.45 -19.24
C PHE A 302 20.49 23.30 -18.39
N ASN A 303 19.55 22.66 -17.70
CA ASN A 303 18.55 23.30 -16.85
C ASN A 303 18.82 23.06 -15.35
N SER A 304 20.08 22.88 -14.94
CA SER A 304 20.45 22.53 -13.56
C SER A 304 20.03 23.57 -12.50
N ASN A 305 19.75 24.80 -12.93
CA ASN A 305 19.27 25.88 -12.07
C ASN A 305 17.74 25.89 -11.89
N ARG A 306 17.03 24.99 -12.58
CA ARG A 306 15.55 24.89 -12.58
C ARG A 306 15.10 23.43 -12.46
N LEU A 307 15.77 22.67 -11.60
CA LEU A 307 15.37 21.29 -11.32
C LEU A 307 14.04 21.26 -10.54
N PRO A 308 13.17 20.26 -10.78
CA PRO A 308 11.96 20.09 -10.00
C PRO A 308 12.28 19.88 -8.51
N HIS A 309 11.45 20.42 -7.63
CA HIS A 309 11.60 20.25 -6.19
C HIS A 309 11.25 18.82 -5.78
N GLY A 310 12.12 18.20 -4.97
CA GLY A 310 11.91 16.86 -4.45
C GLY A 310 13.20 16.22 -3.97
N THR A 311 13.20 14.89 -3.90
CA THR A 311 14.39 14.11 -3.58
C THR A 311 14.54 12.98 -4.60
N VAL A 312 15.80 12.60 -4.86
CA VAL A 312 16.16 11.50 -5.77
C VAL A 312 17.20 10.61 -5.11
N ILE A 313 17.30 9.35 -5.52
CA ILE A 313 18.37 8.44 -5.13
C ILE A 313 19.52 8.59 -6.12
N ILE A 314 20.72 8.83 -5.58
CA ILE A 314 21.99 8.74 -6.31
C ILE A 314 22.80 7.62 -5.65
N GLY A 315 23.07 6.54 -6.39
CA GLY A 315 23.82 5.42 -5.87
C GLY A 315 25.27 5.80 -5.53
N GLY A 316 25.76 5.30 -4.40
CA GLY A 316 27.07 5.63 -3.85
C GLY A 316 27.13 7.00 -3.14
N VAL A 317 26.02 7.74 -3.08
CA VAL A 317 25.93 9.05 -2.42
C VAL A 317 24.94 8.97 -1.25
N ASN A 318 25.24 9.67 -0.16
CA ASN A 318 24.38 9.73 1.04
C ASN A 318 23.95 8.34 1.55
N TYR A 319 24.85 7.35 1.48
CA TYR A 319 24.54 5.95 1.86
C TYR A 319 23.31 5.38 1.13
N ASN A 320 23.14 5.72 -0.16
CA ASN A 320 21.98 5.35 -0.99
C ASN A 320 20.64 5.86 -0.43
N ARG A 321 20.66 6.91 0.40
CA ARG A 321 19.47 7.60 0.90
C ARG A 321 19.10 8.75 -0.04
N PRO A 322 17.83 9.20 -0.03
CA PRO A 322 17.39 10.31 -0.87
C PRO A 322 18.25 11.56 -0.69
N VAL A 323 18.53 12.23 -1.80
CA VAL A 323 19.29 13.48 -1.91
C VAL A 323 18.35 14.54 -2.44
N SER A 324 18.28 15.69 -1.77
CA SER A 324 17.48 16.83 -2.24
C SER A 324 17.91 17.29 -3.63
N THR A 325 16.96 17.57 -4.51
CA THR A 325 17.24 18.15 -5.85
C THR A 325 17.82 19.56 -5.76
N THR A 326 17.72 20.22 -4.60
CA THR A 326 18.40 21.49 -4.32
C THR A 326 19.92 21.33 -4.14
N ASN A 327 20.44 20.12 -3.95
CA ASN A 327 21.87 19.83 -4.00
C ASN A 327 22.33 19.74 -5.46
N THR A 328 22.40 20.91 -6.11
CA THR A 328 22.72 21.03 -7.54
C THR A 328 24.08 20.42 -7.90
N ARG A 329 25.05 20.45 -6.98
CA ARG A 329 26.36 19.80 -7.20
C ARG A 329 26.23 18.29 -7.34
N ALA A 330 25.46 17.64 -6.46
CA ALA A 330 25.22 16.20 -6.55
C ALA A 330 24.42 15.84 -7.82
N MET A 331 23.42 16.65 -8.18
CA MET A 331 22.63 16.46 -9.40
C MET A 331 23.50 16.58 -10.67
N ILE A 332 24.34 17.60 -10.76
CA ILE A 332 25.25 17.80 -11.91
C ILE A 332 26.23 16.64 -12.04
N LEU A 333 26.79 16.15 -10.93
CA LEU A 333 27.71 15.01 -10.96
C LEU A 333 27.01 13.73 -11.40
N ALA A 334 25.80 13.46 -10.90
CA ALA A 334 25.05 12.28 -11.29
C ALA A 334 24.62 12.34 -12.77
N LEU A 335 24.04 13.46 -13.21
CA LEU A 335 23.55 13.66 -14.57
C LEU A 335 24.66 13.73 -15.63
N ARG A 336 25.90 14.06 -15.25
CA ARG A 336 27.08 13.94 -16.14
C ARG A 336 27.48 12.50 -16.40
N GLY A 337 27.11 11.58 -15.51
CA GLY A 337 27.48 10.18 -15.59
C GLY A 337 28.99 9.94 -15.48
N GLY A 338 29.44 8.88 -16.11
CA GLY A 338 30.83 8.44 -16.08
C GLY A 338 31.03 7.05 -16.69
N LEU A 339 32.19 6.45 -16.44
CA LEU A 339 32.60 5.19 -17.09
C LEU A 339 32.26 3.96 -16.25
N THR A 340 31.96 4.11 -14.96
CA THR A 340 31.59 2.96 -14.12
C THR A 340 30.12 2.59 -14.30
N PRO A 341 29.73 1.31 -14.12
CA PRO A 341 28.33 0.88 -14.18
C PRO A 341 27.39 1.72 -13.32
N LEU A 342 27.82 2.04 -12.09
CA LEU A 342 27.04 2.84 -11.16
C LEU A 342 26.89 4.29 -11.64
N GLN A 343 27.92 4.87 -12.26
CA GLN A 343 27.86 6.21 -12.82
C GLN A 343 26.93 6.28 -14.04
N GLN A 344 26.96 5.26 -14.91
CA GLN A 344 26.07 5.14 -16.05
C GLN A 344 24.61 5.01 -15.59
N LEU A 345 24.34 4.14 -14.62
CA LEU A 345 22.99 4.03 -14.05
C LEU A 345 22.56 5.33 -13.37
N ASN A 346 23.43 5.97 -12.59
CA ASN A 346 23.09 7.23 -11.91
C ASN A 346 22.71 8.34 -12.89
N GLN A 347 23.37 8.42 -14.04
CA GLN A 347 23.04 9.39 -15.09
C GLN A 347 21.58 9.25 -15.52
N GLU A 348 21.19 8.04 -15.88
CA GLU A 348 19.88 7.79 -16.47
C GLU A 348 18.78 7.69 -15.42
N PHE A 349 19.06 7.03 -14.29
CA PHE A 349 18.09 6.85 -13.22
C PHE A 349 17.74 8.16 -12.50
N VAL A 350 18.70 9.08 -12.35
CA VAL A 350 18.41 10.42 -11.79
C VAL A 350 17.56 11.23 -12.76
N ALA A 351 17.86 11.21 -14.05
CA ALA A 351 17.02 11.88 -15.06
C ALA A 351 15.58 11.34 -15.04
N ALA A 352 15.41 10.02 -14.97
CA ALA A 352 14.10 9.37 -14.87
C ALA A 352 13.32 9.82 -13.61
N GLN A 353 13.97 9.88 -12.45
CA GLN A 353 13.35 10.38 -11.21
C GLN A 353 12.96 11.86 -11.31
N LEU A 354 13.79 12.70 -11.92
CA LEU A 354 13.48 14.12 -12.15
C LEU A 354 12.28 14.31 -13.09
N ASN A 355 12.16 13.47 -14.14
CA ASN A 355 10.95 13.45 -14.97
C ASN A 355 9.70 13.07 -14.17
N GLY A 356 9.84 12.13 -13.24
CA GLY A 356 8.78 11.79 -12.29
C GLY A 356 8.35 12.98 -11.42
N LEU A 357 9.30 13.72 -10.87
CA LEU A 357 9.02 14.95 -10.11
C LEU A 357 8.37 16.03 -10.98
N LEU A 358 8.78 16.19 -12.25
CA LEU A 358 8.13 17.11 -13.18
C LEU A 358 6.69 16.71 -13.53
N ALA A 359 6.38 15.42 -13.48
CA ALA A 359 5.01 14.92 -13.63
C ALA A 359 4.15 15.15 -12.37
N GLY A 360 4.68 15.82 -11.35
CA GLY A 360 4.02 16.13 -10.08
C GLY A 360 4.42 15.20 -8.93
N GLY A 361 5.39 14.29 -9.13
CA GLY A 361 5.92 13.41 -8.10
C GLY A 361 4.93 12.35 -7.62
N SER A 362 5.24 11.71 -6.49
CA SER A 362 4.42 10.62 -5.92
C SER A 362 2.99 11.02 -5.54
N GLY A 363 2.73 12.32 -5.35
CA GLY A 363 1.37 12.83 -5.11
C GLY A 363 0.56 13.12 -6.38
N SER A 364 1.09 12.85 -7.57
CA SER A 364 0.42 13.13 -8.85
C SER A 364 -0.15 11.88 -9.49
N VAL A 365 -1.42 11.96 -9.86
CA VAL A 365 -2.16 10.95 -10.64
C VAL A 365 -1.46 10.58 -11.94
N LYS A 366 -0.93 11.61 -12.62
CA LYS A 366 -0.25 11.43 -13.90
C LYS A 366 1.00 10.57 -13.72
N TYR A 367 1.72 10.78 -12.62
CA TYR A 367 2.89 9.98 -12.27
C TYR A 367 2.50 8.58 -11.81
N PHE A 368 1.44 8.45 -11.00
CA PHE A 368 0.94 7.16 -10.53
C PHE A 368 0.57 6.24 -11.71
N TYR A 369 -0.29 6.70 -12.63
CA TYR A 369 -0.70 5.88 -13.77
C TYR A 369 0.45 5.58 -14.72
N ALA A 370 1.39 6.51 -14.88
CA ALA A 370 2.59 6.27 -15.67
C ALA A 370 3.47 5.15 -15.09
N MET A 371 3.52 5.02 -13.77
CA MET A 371 4.26 3.97 -13.06
C MET A 371 3.62 2.59 -13.16
N GLU A 372 2.29 2.52 -13.24
CA GLU A 372 1.55 1.27 -13.51
C GLU A 372 1.51 0.90 -14.99
N GLY A 373 1.86 1.84 -15.89
CA GLY A 373 1.95 1.60 -17.32
C GLY A 373 3.10 0.67 -17.70
N ARG A 374 2.90 -0.11 -18.78
CA ARG A 374 3.93 -1.00 -19.34
C ARG A 374 5.04 -0.20 -20.01
N LEU A 375 6.25 -0.74 -20.04
CA LEU A 375 7.38 -0.13 -20.74
C LEU A 375 7.11 0.03 -22.25
N SER A 376 6.33 -0.88 -22.85
CA SER A 376 5.89 -0.82 -24.24
C SER A 376 5.03 0.42 -24.55
N CYS A 377 4.36 1.01 -23.56
CA CYS A 377 3.64 2.28 -23.73
C CYS A 377 4.56 3.47 -24.06
N TYR A 378 5.86 3.36 -23.77
CA TYR A 378 6.89 4.35 -24.10
C TYR A 378 7.60 4.05 -25.43
N ASN A 379 7.05 3.13 -26.23
CA ASN A 379 7.64 2.61 -27.46
C ASN A 379 9.05 2.01 -27.24
N LEU A 380 9.32 1.49 -26.04
CA LEU A 380 10.58 0.82 -25.74
C LEU A 380 10.63 -0.54 -26.41
N GLN A 381 11.74 -0.83 -27.08
CA GLN A 381 11.98 -2.10 -27.77
C GLN A 381 13.30 -2.70 -27.29
N PHE A 382 13.21 -3.75 -26.49
CA PHE A 382 14.35 -4.52 -26.02
C PHE A 382 13.94 -5.98 -25.78
N ASP A 383 14.87 -6.91 -26.01
CA ASP A 383 14.65 -8.31 -25.68
C ASP A 383 14.55 -8.48 -24.16
N PRO A 384 13.70 -9.39 -23.65
CA PRO A 384 13.61 -9.65 -22.22
C PRO A 384 15.00 -9.92 -21.61
N ILE A 385 15.35 -9.17 -20.56
CA ILE A 385 16.61 -9.31 -19.84
C ILE A 385 16.36 -9.99 -18.49
N THR A 386 17.14 -11.04 -18.20
CA THR A 386 17.16 -11.63 -16.86
C THR A 386 18.23 -10.93 -16.03
N LEU A 387 17.83 -10.38 -14.89
CA LEU A 387 18.73 -9.74 -13.92
C LEU A 387 19.33 -10.79 -12.96
N ASP A 388 20.39 -10.44 -12.25
CA ASP A 388 21.11 -11.40 -11.37
C ASP A 388 20.25 -11.94 -10.22
N ASN A 389 19.17 -11.24 -9.85
CA ASN A 389 18.18 -11.72 -8.87
C ASN A 389 17.10 -12.64 -9.46
N GLY A 390 17.23 -13.04 -10.73
CA GLY A 390 16.27 -13.88 -11.44
C GLY A 390 15.04 -13.14 -11.98
N PHE A 391 14.91 -11.84 -11.72
CA PHE A 391 13.82 -11.04 -12.26
C PHE A 391 13.99 -10.87 -13.78
N VAL A 392 12.91 -11.08 -14.54
CA VAL A 392 12.91 -10.89 -16.00
C VAL A 392 12.21 -9.58 -16.32
N LEU A 393 12.98 -8.61 -16.80
CA LEU A 393 12.45 -7.33 -17.25
C LEU A 393 12.19 -7.41 -18.76
N SER A 394 10.99 -7.03 -19.19
CA SER A 394 10.57 -7.06 -20.59
C SER A 394 9.79 -5.79 -20.96
N PRO A 395 9.49 -5.53 -22.24
CA PRO A 395 8.62 -4.42 -22.63
C PRO A 395 7.23 -4.47 -21.97
N GLU A 396 6.77 -5.64 -21.53
CA GLU A 396 5.49 -5.81 -20.83
C GLU A 396 5.59 -5.58 -19.32
N SER A 397 6.79 -5.46 -18.77
CA SER A 397 7.01 -5.06 -17.38
C SER A 397 6.50 -3.64 -17.14
N LYS A 398 6.12 -3.37 -15.89
CA LYS A 398 5.65 -2.04 -15.49
C LYS A 398 6.81 -1.08 -15.32
N LEU A 399 6.57 0.21 -15.54
CA LEU A 399 7.58 1.24 -15.30
C LEU A 399 8.08 1.23 -13.85
N LYS A 400 7.21 0.99 -12.87
CA LYS A 400 7.62 0.86 -11.46
C LYS A 400 8.61 -0.27 -11.22
N GLU A 401 8.48 -1.41 -11.92
CA GLU A 401 9.38 -2.55 -11.77
C GLU A 401 10.78 -2.19 -12.26
N LEU A 402 10.90 -1.44 -13.36
CA LEU A 402 12.18 -0.91 -13.84
C LEU A 402 12.84 -0.01 -12.78
N PHE A 403 12.08 0.89 -12.14
CA PHE A 403 12.59 1.75 -11.05
C PHE A 403 13.01 0.95 -9.81
N GLU A 404 12.25 -0.07 -9.43
CA GLU A 404 12.57 -0.95 -8.31
C GLU A 404 13.86 -1.73 -8.56
N GLN A 405 14.00 -2.34 -9.74
CA GLN A 405 15.19 -3.09 -10.11
C GLN A 405 16.44 -2.20 -10.16
N ALA A 406 16.32 -0.95 -10.63
CA ALA A 406 17.39 0.05 -10.57
C ALA A 406 17.89 0.24 -9.14
N ARG A 407 16.96 0.43 -8.20
CA ARG A 407 17.29 0.63 -6.79
C ARG A 407 17.92 -0.62 -6.17
N PHE A 408 17.37 -1.80 -6.42
CA PHE A 408 17.96 -3.05 -5.92
C PHE A 408 19.37 -3.26 -6.46
N SER A 409 19.64 -2.90 -7.71
CA SER A 409 21.00 -2.99 -8.28
C SER A 409 21.99 -2.03 -7.59
N ILE A 410 21.52 -0.87 -7.11
CA ILE A 410 22.32 0.09 -6.34
C ILE A 410 22.60 -0.44 -4.93
N THR A 411 21.56 -0.88 -4.22
CA THR A 411 21.70 -1.30 -2.81
C THR A 411 22.47 -2.60 -2.67
N GLN A 412 22.34 -3.51 -3.63
CA GLN A 412 23.03 -4.81 -3.65
C GLN A 412 24.33 -4.79 -4.46
N SER A 413 24.72 -3.63 -5.01
CA SER A 413 25.94 -3.47 -5.81
C SER A 413 26.05 -4.45 -7.01
N ARG A 414 24.92 -4.74 -7.66
CA ARG A 414 24.83 -5.65 -8.83
C ARG A 414 25.30 -4.93 -10.08
N SER A 415 26.61 -4.85 -10.27
CA SER A 415 27.22 -4.05 -11.35
C SER A 415 26.83 -4.48 -12.76
N ALA A 416 26.59 -5.76 -13.01
CA ALA A 416 26.10 -6.25 -14.30
C ALA A 416 24.67 -5.75 -14.59
N ASP A 417 23.79 -5.82 -13.60
CA ASP A 417 22.42 -5.29 -13.71
C ASP A 417 22.40 -3.77 -13.89
N GLN A 418 23.31 -3.04 -13.23
CA GLN A 418 23.40 -1.57 -13.37
C GLN A 418 23.62 -1.15 -14.83
N VAL A 419 24.49 -1.84 -15.58
CA VAL A 419 24.72 -1.55 -17.00
C VAL A 419 23.47 -1.84 -17.84
N ARG A 420 22.82 -2.99 -17.60
CA ARG A 420 21.62 -3.40 -18.36
C ARG A 420 20.46 -2.44 -18.12
N LEU A 421 20.23 -2.06 -16.86
CA LEU A 421 19.18 -1.13 -16.46
C LEU A 421 19.46 0.29 -16.97
N ALA A 422 20.72 0.74 -16.95
CA ALA A 422 21.11 2.02 -17.54
C ALA A 422 20.75 2.07 -19.04
N GLY A 423 20.97 0.99 -19.79
CA GLY A 423 20.60 0.92 -21.20
C GLY A 423 19.10 1.08 -21.46
N ILE A 424 18.24 0.53 -20.59
CA ILE A 424 16.78 0.70 -20.72
C ILE A 424 16.36 2.12 -20.35
N PHE A 425 16.94 2.71 -19.30
CA PHE A 425 16.65 4.11 -18.97
C PHE A 425 17.17 5.09 -20.03
N ASP A 426 18.30 4.83 -20.69
CA ASP A 426 18.78 5.64 -21.82
C ASP A 426 17.76 5.64 -22.96
N GLN A 427 17.18 4.49 -23.30
CA GLN A 427 16.08 4.43 -24.28
C GLN A 427 14.83 5.20 -23.82
N LEU A 428 14.53 5.18 -22.51
CA LEU A 428 13.37 5.88 -21.94
C LEU A 428 13.57 7.41 -21.92
N ASN A 429 14.73 7.88 -21.44
CA ASN A 429 15.05 9.29 -21.30
C ASN A 429 15.41 9.95 -22.63
N GLY A 430 16.01 9.17 -23.53
CA GLY A 430 16.57 9.63 -24.78
C GLY A 430 17.75 10.55 -24.63
N ASN A 431 18.21 11.04 -25.78
CA ASN A 431 19.45 11.81 -25.89
C ASN A 431 19.24 13.26 -26.36
N ASN A 432 17.98 13.72 -26.47
CA ASN A 432 17.66 15.06 -26.92
C ASN A 432 17.86 16.09 -25.78
N PRO A 433 18.77 17.06 -25.93
CA PRO A 433 19.00 18.09 -24.90
C PRO A 433 17.90 19.16 -24.85
N LEU A 434 17.00 19.20 -25.83
CA LEU A 434 15.86 20.12 -25.87
C LEU A 434 14.69 19.59 -25.03
N ASN A 435 13.72 20.44 -24.75
CA ASN A 435 12.49 20.11 -24.00
C ASN A 435 11.52 19.23 -24.83
N VAL A 436 12.03 18.16 -25.45
CA VAL A 436 11.29 17.24 -26.30
C VAL A 436 11.26 15.89 -25.60
N CYS A 437 10.06 15.34 -25.43
CA CYS A 437 9.86 14.03 -24.85
C CYS A 437 10.36 12.96 -25.83
N HIS A 438 11.10 11.96 -25.34
CA HIS A 438 11.40 10.81 -26.19
C HIS A 438 10.13 9.99 -26.40
N ASN A 439 9.79 9.69 -27.67
CA ASN A 439 8.75 8.74 -28.07
C ASN A 439 7.30 9.09 -27.64
N GLN A 440 6.96 10.39 -27.60
CA GLN A 440 5.58 10.88 -27.68
C GLN A 440 5.31 11.52 -29.04
#